data_AF-A0A7Z0GP81-F1
#
_entry.id   AF-A0A7Z0GP81-F1
#
_cell.length_a   1.000
_cell.length_b   1.000
_cell.length_c   1.000
_cell.angle_alpha   90.00
_cell.angle_beta   90.00
_cell.angle_gamma   90.00
#
_symmetry.space_group_name_H-M   'P 1'
#
loop_
_entity.id
_entity.type
_entity.pdbx_description
1 polymer ?
#
loop_
_entity_poly.entity_id
_entity_poly.type
_entity_poly.pdbx_seq_one_letter_code
_entity_poly.pdbx_strand_id
1 'polypeptide(L)'
;MTGQTARTTNSQQVLTLDVGPMAHGGHCVARHEGRVIFVRHAIPGEVVQARVTDSGPQAKFWRADVIEVLAASDYRRRHIWKLADALRAHEMDRLPVGGAEYGHITDQHQRRVKAQVFRDTLQRIGGIALQDLALAHGPADGEIHVADVGERHSNGLHWRTRVSFGINDHGVLSMKPYRSHQLIDLRGMPLAVEAIHESRLFGGDFTGAERVDVVAPGGRAPLALVVHAQQHRAAEAGLRERLLRIAEIEPTVQTIVLALGRADDARAGDSTSGDPSSAGGRGSRQGARNGARGRARGERLAAPQVPTVVEYEVVLGGRTVEEPLPVPLTTDAGEVRHFVPLRPEGFWQIHRHAPDALVRTVDEMVSLGAGGSVADLYAGAGLFSAWAAERTGAEGRVVSVEAAPGSSASARELFATSSQVSVERAAVERVLDSLCGHDVVLLDPPRAGAGKKVIAGLDVAGPRQIVYVSCEPASFARDAKDLLARGWRLADLQVLDLYPNTHHMESVALFER
;
A
#
# COMPACT_ATOMS: atom_id res chain seq x y z
N MET A 1 -45.82 -8.20 28.20
CA MET A 1 -45.81 -7.40 26.96
C MET A 1 -44.75 -6.33 27.08
N THR A 2 -43.55 -6.61 26.60
CA THR A 2 -42.45 -5.65 26.47
C THR A 2 -41.63 -6.11 25.28
N GLY A 3 -41.89 -5.49 24.13
CA GLY A 3 -41.28 -5.84 22.86
C GLY A 3 -39.79 -5.53 22.85
N GLN A 4 -38.98 -6.56 22.62
CA GLN A 4 -37.60 -6.44 22.20
C GLN A 4 -37.58 -5.87 20.77
N THR A 5 -37.11 -4.64 20.63
CA THR A 5 -36.85 -4.01 19.34
C THR A 5 -35.69 -4.76 18.66
N ALA A 6 -36.03 -5.61 17.69
CA ALA A 6 -35.05 -6.23 16.81
C ALA A 6 -34.28 -5.14 16.06
N ARG A 7 -32.95 -5.17 16.13
CA ARG A 7 -32.07 -4.41 15.23
C ARG A 7 -32.17 -5.04 13.84
N THR A 8 -33.09 -4.56 13.02
CA THR A 8 -33.12 -4.92 11.60
C THR A 8 -32.02 -4.13 10.89
N THR A 9 -30.83 -4.70 10.74
CA THR A 9 -29.84 -4.21 9.77
C THR A 9 -30.42 -4.43 8.38
N ASN A 10 -30.77 -3.36 7.67
CA ASN A 10 -31.46 -3.38 6.38
C ASN A 10 -30.50 -3.75 5.22
N SER A 11 -29.74 -4.84 5.35
CA SER A 11 -28.69 -5.29 4.41
C SER A 11 -29.22 -5.85 3.07
N GLN A 12 -30.53 -5.75 2.82
CA GLN A 12 -31.17 -6.15 1.56
C GLN A 12 -31.76 -4.98 0.77
N GLN A 13 -31.62 -3.75 1.28
CA GLN A 13 -32.16 -2.58 0.59
C GLN A 13 -31.42 -2.34 -0.74
N VAL A 14 -32.19 -2.31 -1.83
CA VAL A 14 -31.70 -1.93 -3.17
C VAL A 14 -32.22 -0.55 -3.50
N LEU A 15 -31.35 0.32 -4.00
CA LEU A 15 -31.65 1.69 -4.38
C LEU A 15 -31.30 1.92 -5.84
N THR A 16 -32.13 2.68 -6.55
CA THR A 16 -31.72 3.29 -7.84
C THR A 16 -31.02 4.61 -7.55
N LEU A 17 -29.80 4.77 -8.06
CA LEU A 17 -28.94 5.91 -7.75
C LEU A 17 -28.37 6.54 -9.02
N ASP A 18 -28.45 7.87 -9.10
CA ASP A 18 -27.63 8.67 -10.00
C ASP A 18 -26.24 8.84 -9.39
N VAL A 19 -25.22 8.42 -10.14
CA VAL A 19 -23.84 8.31 -9.65
C VAL A 19 -23.07 9.58 -9.97
N GLY A 20 -22.63 10.28 -8.93
CA GLY A 20 -21.80 11.47 -9.03
C GLY A 20 -20.29 11.19 -9.13
N PRO A 21 -19.43 12.15 -8.77
CA PRO A 21 -17.99 12.06 -8.96
C PRO A 21 -17.35 10.95 -8.12
N MET A 22 -16.19 10.49 -8.57
CA MET A 22 -15.35 9.56 -7.81
C MET A 22 -14.71 10.29 -6.62
N ALA A 23 -14.71 9.64 -5.48
CA ALA A 23 -14.00 10.05 -4.28
C ALA A 23 -12.80 9.12 -4.01
N HIS A 24 -11.89 9.58 -3.16
CA HIS A 24 -10.77 8.78 -2.69
C HIS A 24 -11.23 7.44 -2.10
N GLY A 25 -10.50 6.36 -2.41
CA GLY A 25 -10.85 4.99 -2.02
C GLY A 25 -11.64 4.19 -3.07
N GLY A 26 -11.84 4.72 -4.28
CA GLY A 26 -12.48 4.00 -5.37
C GLY A 26 -14.00 3.89 -5.26
N HIS A 27 -14.63 4.92 -4.70
CA HIS A 27 -16.08 4.99 -4.52
C HIS A 27 -16.63 6.22 -5.25
N CYS A 28 -17.71 6.06 -6.00
CA CYS A 28 -18.48 7.20 -6.46
C CYS A 28 -19.39 7.73 -5.36
N VAL A 29 -19.70 9.02 -5.41
CA VAL A 29 -20.61 9.67 -4.44
C VAL A 29 -21.98 9.83 -5.06
N ALA A 30 -22.99 9.22 -4.44
CA ALA A 30 -24.40 9.43 -4.77
C ALA A 30 -25.13 10.06 -3.57
N ARG A 31 -26.35 10.57 -3.82
CA ARG A 31 -27.23 11.07 -2.77
C ARG A 31 -28.61 10.46 -2.89
N HIS A 32 -29.18 10.05 -1.77
CA HIS A 32 -30.55 9.55 -1.68
C HIS A 32 -31.19 10.12 -0.41
N GLU A 33 -32.33 10.79 -0.56
CA GLU A 33 -33.04 11.45 0.55
C GLU A 33 -32.12 12.34 1.42
N GLY A 34 -31.23 13.10 0.77
CA GLY A 34 -30.27 13.98 1.44
C GLY A 34 -29.06 13.29 2.08
N ARG A 35 -29.03 11.95 2.13
CA ARG A 35 -27.90 11.17 2.67
C ARG A 35 -26.83 10.94 1.61
N VAL A 36 -25.57 11.00 2.02
CA VAL A 36 -24.41 10.66 1.17
C VAL A 36 -24.25 9.15 1.14
N ILE A 37 -24.07 8.59 -0.06
CA ILE A 37 -23.83 7.16 -0.28
C ILE A 37 -22.53 7.01 -1.06
N PHE A 38 -21.59 6.20 -0.55
CA PHE A 38 -20.41 5.77 -1.29
C PHE A 38 -20.71 4.48 -2.04
N VAL A 39 -20.73 4.57 -3.36
CA VAL A 39 -21.12 3.50 -4.27
C VAL A 39 -19.89 2.89 -4.92
N ARG A 40 -19.63 1.60 -4.69
CA ARG A 40 -18.55 0.86 -5.37
C ARG A 40 -19.03 0.29 -6.70
N HIS A 41 -18.07 0.06 -7.60
CA HIS A 41 -18.28 -0.56 -8.91
C HIS A 41 -19.12 0.28 -9.90
N ALA A 42 -19.30 1.56 -9.59
CA ALA A 42 -19.94 2.54 -10.45
C ALA A 42 -18.89 3.45 -11.11
N ILE A 43 -19.24 4.00 -12.28
CA ILE A 43 -18.51 5.05 -12.97
C ILE A 43 -19.30 6.36 -12.85
N PRO A 44 -18.65 7.53 -12.69
CA PRO A 44 -19.35 8.81 -12.66
C PRO A 44 -20.27 9.00 -13.89
N GLY A 45 -21.49 9.49 -13.64
CA GLY A 45 -22.51 9.73 -14.66
C GLY A 45 -23.44 8.54 -14.94
N GLU A 46 -23.22 7.38 -14.31
CA GLU A 46 -24.11 6.22 -14.47
C GLU A 46 -25.40 6.34 -13.65
N VAL A 47 -26.42 5.59 -14.11
CA VAL A 47 -27.61 5.27 -13.30
C VAL A 47 -27.55 3.78 -12.98
N VAL A 48 -27.62 3.44 -11.70
CA VAL A 48 -27.37 2.06 -11.22
C VAL A 48 -28.41 1.61 -10.22
N GLN A 49 -28.66 0.30 -10.14
CA GLN A 49 -29.20 -0.31 -8.93
C GLN A 49 -28.04 -0.73 -8.03
N ALA A 50 -28.07 -0.27 -6.78
CA ALA A 50 -27.04 -0.54 -5.80
C ALA A 50 -27.64 -1.16 -4.53
N ARG A 51 -27.01 -2.25 -4.06
CA ARG A 51 -27.35 -2.90 -2.79
C ARG A 51 -26.62 -2.20 -1.66
N VAL A 52 -27.36 -1.74 -0.67
CA VAL A 52 -26.81 -1.09 0.51
C VAL A 52 -26.09 -2.12 1.40
N THR A 53 -24.80 -1.89 1.65
CA THR A 53 -23.92 -2.78 2.42
C THR A 53 -23.66 -2.29 3.83
N ASP A 54 -23.85 -1.00 4.09
CA ASP A 54 -23.70 -0.39 5.42
C ASP A 54 -24.63 0.84 5.53
N SER A 55 -25.63 0.75 6.40
CA SER A 55 -26.67 1.77 6.60
C SER A 55 -27.11 1.92 8.05
N GLY A 56 -26.18 1.75 9.00
CA GLY A 56 -26.48 1.88 10.43
C GLY A 56 -27.21 3.20 10.78
N PRO A 57 -28.10 3.23 11.78
CA PRO A 57 -28.87 4.44 12.14
C PRO A 57 -28.00 5.65 12.53
N GLN A 58 -26.77 5.40 13.00
CA GLN A 58 -25.78 6.42 13.37
C GLN A 58 -24.72 6.65 12.28
N ALA A 59 -24.83 5.98 11.14
CA ALA A 59 -23.87 6.10 10.06
C ALA A 59 -23.96 7.50 9.43
N LYS A 60 -22.85 8.23 9.42
CA LYS A 60 -22.75 9.57 8.81
C LYS A 60 -22.98 9.56 7.31
N PHE A 61 -22.82 8.40 6.69
CA PHE A 61 -22.98 8.14 5.27
C PHE A 61 -23.24 6.64 5.09
N TRP A 62 -23.84 6.26 3.97
CA TRP A 62 -24.09 4.86 3.64
C TRP A 62 -23.06 4.34 2.64
N ARG A 63 -22.99 3.01 2.53
CA ARG A 63 -22.23 2.34 1.47
C ARG A 63 -23.14 1.43 0.68
N ALA A 64 -22.85 1.31 -0.60
CA ALA A 64 -23.55 0.41 -1.49
C ALA A 64 -22.62 -0.15 -2.57
N ASP A 65 -22.97 -1.31 -3.10
CA ASP A 65 -22.31 -1.92 -4.24
C ASP A 65 -23.27 -1.98 -5.42
N VAL A 66 -22.80 -1.61 -6.61
CA VAL A 66 -23.60 -1.78 -7.83
C VAL A 66 -23.88 -3.25 -8.07
N ILE A 67 -25.14 -3.56 -8.32
CA ILE A 67 -25.62 -4.90 -8.68
C ILE A 67 -26.22 -4.93 -10.09
N GLU A 68 -26.63 -3.79 -10.63
CA GLU A 68 -27.11 -3.63 -12.00
C GLU A 68 -26.80 -2.21 -12.51
N VAL A 69 -26.49 -2.08 -13.80
CA VAL A 69 -26.24 -0.78 -14.45
C VAL A 69 -27.39 -0.51 -15.43
N LEU A 70 -28.20 0.51 -15.14
CA LEU A 70 -29.39 0.88 -15.91
C LEU A 70 -29.05 1.82 -17.07
N ALA A 71 -28.12 2.75 -16.84
CA ALA A 71 -27.52 3.60 -17.86
C ALA A 71 -26.00 3.59 -17.69
N ALA A 72 -25.31 2.90 -18.61
CA ALA A 72 -23.87 2.69 -18.54
C ALA A 72 -23.09 3.89 -19.09
N SER A 73 -21.91 4.13 -18.51
CA SER A 73 -20.92 5.04 -19.09
C SER A 73 -20.29 4.43 -20.34
N ASP A 74 -19.96 5.25 -21.35
CA ASP A 74 -19.18 4.83 -22.52
C ASP A 74 -17.79 4.29 -22.14
N TYR A 75 -17.31 4.60 -20.93
CA TYR A 75 -16.04 4.13 -20.40
C TYR A 75 -16.16 2.82 -19.62
N ARG A 76 -17.36 2.24 -19.50
CA ARG A 76 -17.55 0.91 -18.92
C ARG A 76 -17.10 -0.16 -19.90
N ARG A 77 -16.32 -1.10 -19.40
CA ARG A 77 -15.96 -2.35 -20.11
C ARG A 77 -16.39 -3.56 -19.30
N ARG A 78 -16.37 -4.74 -19.93
CA ARG A 78 -16.41 -6.00 -19.19
C ARG A 78 -15.24 -6.05 -18.22
N HIS A 79 -15.49 -6.49 -16.99
CA HIS A 79 -14.45 -6.58 -15.98
C HIS A 79 -13.32 -7.51 -16.45
N ILE A 80 -12.07 -7.05 -16.33
CA ILE A 80 -10.86 -7.81 -16.70
C ILE A 80 -10.71 -9.13 -15.95
N TRP A 81 -11.34 -9.24 -14.78
CA TRP A 81 -11.26 -10.43 -13.92
C TRP A 81 -12.64 -10.86 -13.45
N LYS A 82 -13.12 -12.02 -13.93
CA LYS A 82 -14.47 -12.54 -13.65
C LYS A 82 -14.79 -12.68 -12.15
N LEU A 83 -13.79 -12.99 -11.31
CA LEU A 83 -14.00 -13.15 -9.86
C LEU A 83 -14.19 -11.80 -9.15
N ALA A 84 -13.62 -10.73 -9.69
CA ALA A 84 -13.75 -9.36 -9.15
C ALA A 84 -14.89 -8.56 -9.79
N ASP A 85 -15.57 -9.10 -10.80
CA ASP A 85 -16.75 -8.48 -11.41
C ASP A 85 -17.93 -8.48 -10.45
N ALA A 86 -18.40 -7.30 -10.03
CA ALA A 86 -19.51 -7.14 -9.11
C ALA A 86 -20.86 -7.60 -9.68
N LEU A 87 -21.10 -7.36 -10.97
CA LEU A 87 -22.37 -7.73 -11.61
C LEU A 87 -22.48 -9.26 -11.68
N ARG A 88 -21.41 -9.91 -12.15
CA ARG A 88 -21.33 -11.37 -12.19
C ARG A 88 -21.32 -12.01 -10.80
N ALA A 89 -20.69 -11.36 -9.82
CA ALA A 89 -20.71 -11.83 -8.45
C ALA A 89 -22.15 -11.81 -7.89
N HIS A 90 -22.91 -10.76 -8.19
CA HIS A 90 -24.32 -10.67 -7.81
C HIS A 90 -25.18 -11.78 -8.44
N GLU A 91 -25.03 -12.03 -9.75
CA GLU A 91 -25.73 -13.13 -10.46
C GLU A 91 -25.46 -14.51 -9.83
N MET A 92 -24.30 -14.68 -9.18
CA MET A 92 -23.86 -15.91 -8.54
C MET A 92 -24.08 -15.91 -7.02
N ASP A 93 -24.81 -14.94 -6.48
CA ASP A 93 -25.04 -14.74 -5.04
C ASP A 93 -23.75 -14.79 -4.19
N ARG A 94 -22.69 -14.13 -4.69
CA ARG A 94 -21.39 -14.02 -4.01
C ARG A 94 -20.88 -12.59 -3.99
N LEU A 95 -19.85 -12.34 -3.18
CA LEU A 95 -19.11 -11.09 -3.20
C LEU A 95 -18.01 -11.12 -4.28
N PRO A 96 -17.68 -9.97 -4.91
CA PRO A 96 -16.53 -9.87 -5.80
C PRO A 96 -15.22 -9.89 -5.00
N VAL A 97 -14.20 -10.56 -5.55
CA VAL A 97 -12.83 -10.52 -5.02
C VAL A 97 -12.30 -9.08 -5.05
N GLY A 98 -11.61 -8.65 -4.00
CA GLY A 98 -11.02 -7.31 -3.91
C GLY A 98 -9.71 -7.16 -4.69
N GLY A 99 -9.22 -5.92 -4.82
CA GLY A 99 -7.91 -5.62 -5.40
C GLY A 99 -7.90 -5.38 -6.92
N ALA A 100 -9.06 -5.24 -7.54
CA ALA A 100 -9.23 -4.84 -8.93
C ALA A 100 -10.46 -3.93 -9.10
N GLU A 101 -10.64 -2.96 -8.20
CA GLU A 101 -11.88 -2.18 -8.09
C GLU A 101 -12.25 -1.44 -9.38
N TYR A 102 -11.27 -1.06 -10.20
CA TYR A 102 -11.46 -0.34 -11.46
C TYR A 102 -11.44 -1.24 -12.70
N GLY A 103 -11.43 -2.57 -12.55
CA GLY A 103 -11.33 -3.51 -13.68
C GLY A 103 -12.46 -3.40 -14.71
N HIS A 104 -13.58 -2.75 -14.37
CA HIS A 104 -14.73 -2.44 -15.22
C HIS A 104 -14.64 -1.09 -15.95
N ILE A 105 -13.56 -0.34 -15.77
CA ILE A 105 -13.34 0.99 -16.36
C ILE A 105 -12.22 0.88 -17.41
N THR A 106 -12.36 1.53 -18.57
CA THR A 106 -11.26 1.61 -19.55
C THR A 106 -10.01 2.29 -18.98
N ASP A 107 -8.83 1.81 -19.34
CA ASP A 107 -7.56 2.20 -18.69
C ASP A 107 -7.29 3.71 -18.80
N GLN A 108 -7.60 4.32 -19.95
CA GLN A 108 -7.48 5.77 -20.13
C GLN A 108 -8.40 6.53 -19.18
N HIS A 109 -9.64 6.07 -18.98
CA HIS A 109 -10.58 6.73 -18.08
C HIS A 109 -10.22 6.49 -16.60
N GLN A 110 -9.62 5.34 -16.25
CA GLN A 110 -9.08 5.12 -14.90
C GLN A 110 -8.10 6.22 -14.51
N ARG A 111 -7.15 6.56 -15.39
CA ARG A 111 -6.15 7.62 -15.14
C ARG A 111 -6.78 9.00 -15.03
N ARG A 112 -7.80 9.32 -15.84
CA ARG A 112 -8.57 10.58 -15.72
C ARG A 112 -9.28 10.68 -14.36
N VAL A 113 -9.90 9.58 -13.92
CA VAL A 113 -10.56 9.52 -12.61
C VAL A 113 -9.54 9.64 -11.47
N LYS A 114 -8.38 8.99 -11.57
CA LYS A 114 -7.29 9.14 -10.59
C LYS A 114 -6.77 10.58 -10.52
N ALA A 115 -6.57 11.24 -11.66
CA ALA A 115 -6.19 12.66 -11.72
C ALA A 115 -7.21 13.56 -11.03
N GLN A 116 -8.50 13.37 -11.32
CA GLN A 116 -9.60 14.09 -10.67
C GLN A 116 -9.57 13.89 -9.14
N VAL A 117 -9.50 12.63 -8.68
CA VAL A 117 -9.45 12.29 -7.25
C VAL A 117 -8.23 12.91 -6.56
N PHE A 118 -7.06 12.90 -7.21
CA PHE A 118 -5.84 13.48 -6.69
C PHE A 118 -5.99 15.00 -6.50
N ARG A 119 -6.37 15.71 -7.57
CA ARG A 119 -6.63 17.16 -7.56
C ARG A 119 -7.64 17.56 -6.48
N ASP A 120 -8.79 16.87 -6.44
CA ASP A 120 -9.85 17.16 -5.47
C ASP A 120 -9.37 16.93 -4.02
N THR A 121 -8.51 15.93 -3.82
CA THR A 121 -7.94 15.61 -2.50
C THR A 121 -6.95 16.69 -2.05
N LEU A 122 -6.05 17.13 -2.93
CA LEU A 122 -5.10 18.20 -2.66
C LEU A 122 -5.81 19.51 -2.35
N GLN A 123 -6.83 19.87 -3.13
CA GLN A 123 -7.64 21.06 -2.89
C GLN A 123 -8.36 20.98 -1.53
N ARG A 124 -9.07 19.87 -1.28
CA ARG A 124 -9.94 19.75 -0.09
C ARG A 124 -9.16 19.60 1.21
N ILE A 125 -8.05 18.86 1.20
CA ILE A 125 -7.28 18.55 2.41
C ILE A 125 -6.10 19.50 2.56
N GLY A 126 -5.34 19.69 1.48
CA GLY A 126 -4.16 20.55 1.46
C GLY A 126 -4.50 22.03 1.33
N GLY A 127 -5.64 22.37 0.73
CA GLY A 127 -5.91 23.74 0.28
C GLY A 127 -5.04 24.13 -0.92
N ILE A 128 -4.56 23.13 -1.68
CA ILE A 128 -3.61 23.30 -2.77
C ILE A 128 -4.37 23.23 -4.09
N ALA A 129 -4.48 24.38 -4.76
CA ALA A 129 -5.01 24.51 -6.10
C ALA A 129 -3.88 24.26 -7.10
N LEU A 130 -3.85 23.08 -7.72
CA LEU A 130 -2.76 22.69 -8.63
C LEU A 130 -2.63 23.64 -9.84
N GLN A 131 -3.75 24.19 -10.31
CA GLN A 131 -3.76 25.14 -11.43
C GLN A 131 -3.07 26.48 -11.11
N ASP A 132 -2.87 26.79 -9.82
CA ASP A 132 -2.21 28.02 -9.38
C ASP A 132 -0.69 27.83 -9.21
N LEU A 133 -0.17 26.62 -9.44
CA LEU A 133 1.23 26.27 -9.25
C LEU A 133 2.02 26.28 -10.56
N ALA A 134 3.22 26.86 -10.52
CA ALA A 134 4.21 26.71 -11.58
C ALA A 134 5.09 25.48 -11.29
N LEU A 135 4.70 24.34 -11.87
CA LEU A 135 5.44 23.07 -11.75
C LEU A 135 6.44 22.94 -12.90
N ALA A 136 7.69 22.59 -12.61
CA ALA A 136 8.77 22.52 -13.59
C ALA A 136 8.47 21.56 -14.76
N HIS A 137 7.95 20.36 -14.44
CA HIS A 137 7.51 19.37 -15.43
C HIS A 137 5.98 19.28 -15.45
N GLY A 138 5.32 20.39 -15.13
CA GLY A 138 3.87 20.52 -15.20
C GLY A 138 3.36 20.29 -16.63
N PRO A 139 2.22 19.63 -16.78
CA PRO A 139 1.63 19.39 -18.09
C PRO A 139 1.17 20.70 -18.75
N ALA A 140 1.34 20.78 -20.07
CA ALA A 140 1.13 21.99 -20.85
C ALA A 140 -0.33 22.50 -20.86
N ASP A 141 -1.30 21.62 -20.58
CA ASP A 141 -2.71 21.97 -20.46
C ASP A 141 -3.10 22.47 -19.06
N GLY A 142 -2.15 22.53 -18.12
CA GLY A 142 -2.38 22.96 -16.75
C GLY A 142 -3.16 21.97 -15.89
N GLU A 143 -3.42 20.76 -16.39
CA GLU A 143 -4.16 19.72 -15.66
C GLU A 143 -3.25 18.58 -15.24
N ILE A 144 -3.28 18.18 -13.96
CA ILE A 144 -2.49 17.02 -13.50
C ILE A 144 -2.90 15.76 -14.28
N HIS A 145 -1.92 15.08 -14.87
CA HIS A 145 -2.12 13.77 -15.49
C HIS A 145 -1.56 12.67 -14.60
N VAL A 146 -2.17 11.50 -14.68
CA VAL A 146 -1.59 10.29 -14.14
C VAL A 146 -0.89 9.56 -15.28
N ALA A 147 0.43 9.39 -15.18
CA ALA A 147 1.25 8.76 -16.20
C ALA A 147 1.14 7.23 -16.14
N ASP A 148 1.11 6.59 -17.30
CA ASP A 148 1.21 5.13 -17.40
C ASP A 148 2.67 4.70 -17.24
N VAL A 149 2.92 3.67 -16.43
CA VAL A 149 4.25 3.08 -16.23
C VAL A 149 4.38 1.69 -16.85
N GLY A 150 3.29 1.17 -17.41
CA GLY A 150 3.22 -0.15 -18.02
C GLY A 150 3.81 -0.20 -19.43
N GLU A 151 4.11 -1.42 -19.88
CA GLU A 151 4.30 -1.68 -21.30
C GLU A 151 3.02 -1.32 -22.06
N ARG A 152 3.20 -0.65 -23.22
CA ARG A 152 2.10 -0.39 -24.15
C ARG A 152 1.40 -1.72 -24.45
N HIS A 153 0.07 -1.73 -24.37
CA HIS A 153 -0.81 -2.88 -24.64
C HIS A 153 -1.02 -3.92 -23.52
N SER A 154 -0.45 -3.73 -22.33
CA SER A 154 -0.72 -4.62 -21.18
C SER A 154 -2.15 -4.50 -20.63
N ASN A 155 -2.94 -3.49 -21.03
CA ASN A 155 -4.31 -3.22 -20.54
C ASN A 155 -4.43 -3.21 -19.00
N GLY A 156 -3.35 -2.80 -18.31
CA GLY A 156 -3.27 -2.77 -16.85
C GLY A 156 -3.18 -4.15 -16.19
N LEU A 157 -2.76 -5.19 -16.94
CA LEU A 157 -2.55 -6.56 -16.46
C LEU A 157 -1.06 -6.85 -16.26
N HIS A 158 -0.75 -7.99 -15.64
CA HIS A 158 0.60 -8.57 -15.58
C HIS A 158 1.71 -7.67 -15.03
N TRP A 159 1.38 -6.74 -14.14
CA TRP A 159 2.36 -5.84 -13.55
C TRP A 159 2.85 -6.28 -12.17
N ARG A 160 2.05 -7.07 -11.45
CA ARG A 160 2.28 -7.37 -10.03
C ARG A 160 3.26 -8.52 -9.84
N THR A 161 4.44 -8.22 -9.33
CA THR A 161 5.54 -9.17 -9.09
C THR A 161 5.43 -9.90 -7.75
N ARG A 162 4.62 -9.38 -6.83
CA ARG A 162 4.44 -9.92 -5.47
C ARG A 162 2.97 -9.96 -5.10
N VAL A 163 2.49 -11.14 -4.71
CA VAL A 163 1.08 -11.36 -4.38
C VAL A 163 0.94 -12.18 -3.11
N SER A 164 0.13 -11.69 -2.17
CA SER A 164 -0.24 -12.39 -0.95
C SER A 164 -1.59 -13.08 -1.12
N PHE A 165 -1.62 -14.40 -0.98
CA PHE A 165 -2.83 -15.20 -1.02
C PHE A 165 -3.13 -15.75 0.37
N GLY A 166 -4.38 -15.64 0.81
CA GLY A 166 -4.85 -16.39 1.99
C GLY A 166 -5.07 -17.85 1.63
N ILE A 167 -4.95 -18.74 2.60
CA ILE A 167 -5.23 -20.16 2.42
C ILE A 167 -6.55 -20.49 3.09
N ASN A 168 -7.48 -21.09 2.34
CA ASN A 168 -8.79 -21.50 2.86
C ASN A 168 -8.70 -22.88 3.53
N ASP A 169 -9.82 -23.38 4.05
CA ASP A 169 -9.88 -24.68 4.73
C ASP A 169 -9.63 -25.89 3.80
N HIS A 170 -9.65 -25.68 2.48
CA HIS A 170 -9.29 -26.68 1.47
C HIS A 170 -7.80 -26.64 1.08
N GLY A 171 -7.01 -25.76 1.69
CA GLY A 171 -5.58 -25.65 1.41
C GLY A 171 -5.24 -24.93 0.09
N VAL A 172 -6.17 -24.19 -0.53
CA VAL A 172 -5.93 -23.54 -1.83
C VAL A 172 -5.75 -22.03 -1.74
N LEU A 173 -5.00 -21.48 -2.70
CA LEU A 173 -4.77 -20.04 -2.82
C LEU A 173 -6.09 -19.28 -3.02
N SER A 174 -6.34 -18.32 -2.15
CA SER A 174 -7.60 -17.60 -2.07
C SER A 174 -7.41 -16.11 -1.80
N MET A 175 -8.42 -15.30 -2.13
CA MET A 175 -8.45 -13.87 -1.81
C MET A 175 -9.77 -13.44 -1.16
N LYS A 176 -9.69 -12.39 -0.35
CA LYS A 176 -10.84 -11.83 0.35
C LYS A 176 -11.61 -10.85 -0.53
N PRO A 177 -12.95 -10.85 -0.47
CA PRO A 177 -13.75 -9.70 -0.87
C PRO A 177 -13.42 -8.48 0.00
N TYR A 178 -13.77 -7.31 -0.50
CA TYR A 178 -13.65 -6.07 0.26
C TYR A 178 -14.44 -6.15 1.57
N ARG A 179 -13.76 -5.86 2.69
CA ARG A 179 -14.34 -5.88 4.05
C ARG A 179 -15.06 -7.19 4.41
N SER A 180 -14.55 -8.31 3.91
CA SER A 180 -15.02 -9.64 4.29
C SER A 180 -13.86 -10.49 4.82
N HIS A 181 -14.20 -11.43 5.71
CA HIS A 181 -13.27 -12.47 6.15
C HIS A 181 -13.38 -13.75 5.30
N GLN A 182 -14.38 -13.83 4.43
CA GLN A 182 -14.55 -14.94 3.50
C GLN A 182 -13.37 -15.02 2.54
N LEU A 183 -12.89 -16.24 2.28
CA LEU A 183 -11.90 -16.52 1.26
C LEU A 183 -12.58 -17.08 0.02
N ILE A 184 -12.23 -16.53 -1.15
CA ILE A 184 -12.69 -17.01 -2.45
C ILE A 184 -11.51 -17.62 -3.18
N ASP A 185 -11.69 -18.88 -3.58
CA ASP A 185 -10.72 -19.68 -4.30
C ASP A 185 -10.33 -19.03 -5.62
N LEU A 186 -9.03 -19.04 -5.90
CA LEU A 186 -8.48 -18.51 -7.14
C LEU A 186 -8.06 -19.62 -8.08
N ARG A 187 -8.26 -19.36 -9.38
CA ARG A 187 -7.68 -20.17 -10.48
C ARG A 187 -6.61 -19.42 -11.27
N GLY A 188 -6.24 -18.23 -10.80
CA GLY A 188 -5.39 -17.29 -11.50
C GLY A 188 -5.57 -15.87 -10.97
N MET A 189 -4.51 -15.06 -11.07
CA MET A 189 -4.50 -13.63 -10.70
C MET A 189 -4.04 -12.78 -11.91
N PRO A 190 -4.95 -12.21 -12.73
CA PRO A 190 -4.56 -11.56 -13.99
C PRO A 190 -3.77 -10.26 -13.82
N LEU A 191 -3.76 -9.64 -12.63
CA LEU A 191 -2.87 -8.51 -12.35
C LEU A 191 -1.44 -8.95 -12.05
N ALA A 192 -1.23 -10.22 -11.66
CA ALA A 192 0.09 -10.78 -11.42
C ALA A 192 0.81 -11.01 -12.74
N VAL A 193 2.14 -10.83 -12.73
CA VAL A 193 3.00 -11.17 -13.87
C VAL A 193 2.70 -12.60 -14.35
N GLU A 194 2.90 -12.85 -15.64
CA GLU A 194 2.57 -14.13 -16.29
C GLU A 194 3.16 -15.33 -15.52
N ALA A 195 4.41 -15.21 -15.08
CA ALA A 195 5.08 -16.23 -14.27
C ALA A 195 4.30 -16.65 -13.02
N ILE A 196 3.53 -15.75 -12.40
CA ILE A 196 2.63 -16.08 -11.29
C ILE A 196 1.26 -16.49 -11.82
N HIS A 197 0.66 -15.69 -12.71
CA HIS A 197 -0.70 -15.88 -13.21
C HIS A 197 -0.92 -17.26 -13.84
N GLU A 198 0.04 -17.73 -14.62
CA GLU A 198 -0.03 -18.97 -15.39
C GLU A 198 0.57 -20.17 -14.64
N SER A 199 1.10 -19.94 -13.43
CA SER A 199 1.73 -20.98 -12.63
C SER A 199 0.73 -22.06 -12.18
N ARG A 200 1.25 -23.26 -11.95
CA ARG A 200 0.49 -24.38 -11.40
C ARG A 200 0.21 -24.24 -9.90
N LEU A 201 0.69 -23.17 -9.27
CA LEU A 201 0.48 -22.89 -7.84
C LEU A 201 -1.00 -22.80 -7.46
N PHE A 202 -1.87 -22.34 -8.36
CA PHE A 202 -3.32 -22.27 -8.09
C PHE A 202 -3.99 -23.66 -7.97
N GLY A 203 -3.31 -24.73 -8.39
CA GLY A 203 -3.71 -26.12 -8.15
C GLY A 203 -2.94 -26.80 -7.01
N GLY A 204 -2.06 -26.08 -6.32
CA GLY A 204 -1.22 -26.59 -5.24
C GLY A 204 -2.00 -26.78 -3.94
N ASP A 205 -1.53 -27.71 -3.11
CA ASP A 205 -2.07 -27.97 -1.78
C ASP A 205 -1.17 -27.38 -0.69
N PHE A 206 -1.64 -26.29 -0.09
CA PHE A 206 -1.00 -25.55 0.99
C PHE A 206 -1.64 -25.83 2.35
N THR A 207 -2.31 -26.97 2.52
CA THR A 207 -2.91 -27.36 3.81
C THR A 207 -1.89 -27.22 4.95
N GLY A 208 -2.25 -26.46 5.98
CA GLY A 208 -1.39 -26.13 7.12
C GLY A 208 -0.81 -24.71 7.08
N ALA A 209 -0.85 -24.02 5.94
CA ALA A 209 -0.48 -22.62 5.82
C ALA A 209 -1.67 -21.67 6.08
N GLU A 210 -1.38 -20.43 6.47
CA GLU A 210 -2.37 -19.35 6.65
C GLU A 210 -2.35 -18.36 5.47
N ARG A 211 -1.15 -18.13 4.93
CA ARG A 211 -0.91 -17.21 3.83
C ARG A 211 0.32 -17.65 3.04
N VAL A 212 0.29 -17.45 1.73
CA VAL A 212 1.46 -17.63 0.85
C VAL A 212 1.71 -16.32 0.12
N ASP A 213 2.89 -15.75 0.30
CA ASP A 213 3.38 -14.66 -0.53
C ASP A 213 4.18 -15.27 -1.69
N VAL A 214 3.70 -15.06 -2.91
CA VAL A 214 4.38 -15.48 -4.15
C VAL A 214 5.13 -14.29 -4.72
N VAL A 215 6.42 -14.48 -4.99
CA VAL A 215 7.33 -13.44 -5.48
C VAL A 215 7.95 -13.91 -6.80
N ALA A 216 7.90 -13.05 -7.81
CA ALA A 216 8.58 -13.18 -9.10
C ALA A 216 9.58 -12.02 -9.23
N PRO A 217 10.83 -12.18 -8.77
CA PRO A 217 11.81 -11.10 -8.78
C PRO A 217 12.06 -10.57 -10.20
N GLY A 218 12.10 -9.25 -10.36
CA GLY A 218 12.14 -8.59 -11.67
C GLY A 218 10.95 -8.91 -12.59
N GLY A 219 9.88 -9.51 -12.07
CA GLY A 219 8.68 -9.88 -12.80
C GLY A 219 8.76 -11.15 -13.63
N ARG A 220 9.76 -12.01 -13.41
CA ARG A 220 9.95 -13.27 -14.13
C ARG A 220 10.28 -14.43 -13.17
N ALA A 221 10.33 -15.64 -13.72
CA ALA A 221 10.91 -16.78 -13.03
C ALA A 221 12.42 -16.59 -12.80
N PRO A 222 13.02 -17.21 -11.78
CA PRO A 222 12.40 -18.16 -10.84
C PRO A 222 11.46 -17.50 -9.81
N LEU A 223 10.46 -18.25 -9.36
CA LEU A 223 9.54 -17.86 -8.30
C LEU A 223 10.12 -18.19 -6.91
N ALA A 224 9.75 -17.38 -5.94
CA ALA A 224 9.97 -17.63 -4.52
C ALA A 224 8.65 -17.61 -3.76
N LEU A 225 8.52 -18.52 -2.79
CA LEU A 225 7.37 -18.62 -1.90
C LEU A 225 7.78 -18.27 -0.46
N VAL A 226 7.09 -17.33 0.15
CA VAL A 226 7.15 -17.12 1.61
C VAL A 226 5.84 -17.61 2.21
N VAL A 227 5.90 -18.73 2.92
CA VAL A 227 4.73 -19.46 3.41
C VAL A 227 4.58 -19.19 4.90
N HIS A 228 3.50 -18.52 5.30
CA HIS A 228 3.22 -18.18 6.68
C HIS A 228 2.33 -19.24 7.31
N ALA A 229 2.73 -19.78 8.46
CA ALA A 229 1.99 -20.81 9.18
C ALA A 229 2.23 -20.74 10.69
N GLN A 230 1.31 -21.32 11.47
CA GLN A 230 1.57 -21.62 12.88
C GLN A 230 2.37 -22.91 12.98
N GLN A 231 3.40 -22.93 13.84
CA GLN A 231 4.32 -24.07 13.96
C GLN A 231 3.62 -25.42 14.15
N HIS A 232 2.63 -25.50 15.04
CA HIS A 232 1.87 -26.73 15.27
C HIS A 232 1.07 -27.18 14.04
N ARG A 233 0.36 -26.26 13.38
CA ARG A 233 -0.48 -26.59 12.21
C ARG A 233 0.36 -27.03 11.02
N ALA A 234 1.50 -26.38 10.80
CA ALA A 234 2.43 -26.75 9.73
C ALA A 234 2.95 -28.19 9.90
N ALA A 235 3.31 -28.57 11.13
CA ALA A 235 3.80 -29.91 11.44
C ALA A 235 2.71 -30.97 11.30
N GLU A 236 1.53 -30.74 11.89
CA GLU A 236 0.40 -31.68 11.85
C GLU A 236 -0.07 -31.96 10.40
N ALA A 237 -0.06 -30.93 9.55
CA ALA A 237 -0.51 -31.06 8.16
C ALA A 237 0.54 -31.67 7.21
N GLY A 238 1.80 -31.85 7.64
CA GLY A 238 2.91 -32.21 6.75
C GLY A 238 3.17 -31.15 5.67
N LEU A 239 3.14 -29.87 6.06
CA LEU A 239 3.22 -28.75 5.12
C LEU A 239 4.55 -28.75 4.35
N ARG A 240 5.66 -29.13 5.00
CA ARG A 240 6.99 -29.15 4.39
C ARG A 240 7.05 -30.08 3.18
N GLU A 241 6.55 -31.30 3.32
CA GLU A 241 6.49 -32.28 2.23
C GLU A 241 5.56 -31.81 1.10
N ARG A 242 4.44 -31.14 1.43
CA ARG A 242 3.54 -30.55 0.43
C ARG A 242 4.23 -29.45 -0.38
N LEU A 243 5.01 -28.58 0.28
CA LEU A 243 5.75 -27.51 -0.38
C LEU A 243 6.82 -28.05 -1.34
N LEU A 244 7.51 -29.13 -0.97
CA LEU A 244 8.46 -29.81 -1.87
C LEU A 244 7.73 -30.39 -3.10
N ARG A 245 6.58 -31.04 -2.92
CA ARG A 245 5.75 -31.50 -4.05
C ARG A 245 5.26 -30.37 -4.95
N ILE A 246 4.96 -29.20 -4.38
CA ILE A 246 4.59 -28.02 -5.17
C ILE A 246 5.76 -27.60 -6.06
N ALA A 247 7.00 -27.57 -5.55
CA ALA A 247 8.18 -27.25 -6.35
C ALA A 247 8.47 -28.30 -7.45
N GLU A 248 8.11 -29.57 -7.22
CA GLU A 248 8.19 -30.62 -8.26
C GLU A 248 7.18 -30.38 -9.40
N ILE A 249 5.96 -29.93 -9.06
CA ILE A 249 4.88 -29.66 -10.04
C ILE A 249 5.10 -28.34 -10.78
N GLU A 250 5.65 -27.33 -10.09
CA GLU A 250 5.98 -26.01 -10.60
C GLU A 250 7.51 -25.76 -10.49
N PRO A 251 8.32 -26.26 -11.44
CA PRO A 251 9.78 -26.15 -11.38
C PRO A 251 10.32 -24.71 -11.43
N THR A 252 9.48 -23.72 -11.76
CA THR A 252 9.88 -22.32 -11.68
C THR A 252 10.04 -21.86 -10.22
N VAL A 253 9.44 -22.54 -9.24
CA VAL A 253 9.69 -22.30 -7.82
C VAL A 253 11.07 -22.82 -7.43
N GLN A 254 12.01 -21.90 -7.19
CA GLN A 254 13.37 -22.25 -6.78
C GLN A 254 13.69 -21.84 -5.34
N THR A 255 12.80 -21.10 -4.69
CA THR A 255 12.98 -20.70 -3.29
C THR A 255 11.68 -20.88 -2.51
N ILE A 256 11.76 -21.55 -1.37
CA ILE A 256 10.64 -21.69 -0.44
C ILE A 256 11.15 -21.41 0.96
N VAL A 257 10.59 -20.38 1.60
CA VAL A 257 10.86 -20.02 2.98
C VAL A 257 9.59 -20.15 3.80
N LEU A 258 9.66 -20.90 4.89
CA LEU A 258 8.58 -21.10 5.84
C LEU A 258 8.72 -20.10 6.99
N ALA A 259 7.76 -19.19 7.12
CA ALA A 259 7.65 -18.20 8.18
C ALA A 259 6.72 -18.73 9.28
N LEU A 260 7.31 -19.26 10.35
CA LEU A 260 6.61 -19.93 11.45
C LEU A 260 6.38 -18.97 12.62
N GLY A 261 5.10 -18.71 12.90
CA GLY A 261 4.70 -18.07 14.15
C GLY A 261 4.72 -19.06 15.32
N ARG A 262 5.32 -18.66 16.45
CA ARG A 262 5.17 -19.37 17.72
C ARG A 262 3.87 -18.96 18.39
N ALA A 263 3.01 -19.93 18.72
CA ALA A 263 1.90 -19.64 19.61
C ALA A 263 2.42 -19.62 21.05
N ASP A 264 2.64 -18.44 21.63
CA ASP A 264 2.70 -18.25 23.09
C ASP A 264 2.21 -16.83 23.49
N ASP A 265 1.39 -16.79 24.56
CA ASP A 265 0.69 -15.65 25.20
C ASP A 265 -0.65 -15.12 24.64
N ALA A 266 -1.43 -15.95 23.93
CA ALA A 266 -2.86 -15.66 23.71
C ALA A 266 -3.79 -16.14 24.85
N ARG A 267 -3.24 -16.70 25.95
CA ARG A 267 -3.99 -17.18 27.12
C ARG A 267 -3.62 -16.45 28.43
N ALA A 268 -3.56 -15.13 28.37
CA ALA A 268 -3.60 -14.27 29.57
C ALA A 268 -4.36 -12.98 29.23
N GLY A 269 -5.65 -13.09 28.96
CA GLY A 269 -6.49 -11.94 28.64
C GLY A 269 -7.99 -12.15 28.74
N ASP A 270 -8.45 -13.33 29.20
CA ASP A 270 -9.86 -13.57 29.47
C ASP A 270 -10.03 -14.30 30.81
N SER A 271 -10.13 -13.52 31.88
CA SER A 271 -11.07 -13.75 33.00
C SER A 271 -10.84 -12.71 34.10
N THR A 272 -11.96 -12.18 34.60
CA THR A 272 -12.13 -11.37 35.82
C THR A 272 -11.80 -9.87 35.75
N SER A 273 -12.75 -9.11 35.19
CA SER A 273 -13.14 -7.81 35.73
C SER A 273 -13.70 -8.02 37.14
N GLY A 274 -12.82 -8.00 38.15
CA GLY A 274 -13.18 -7.92 39.56
C GLY A 274 -12.61 -6.62 40.14
N ASP A 275 -13.50 -5.66 40.37
CA ASP A 275 -13.24 -4.45 41.13
C ASP A 275 -12.84 -4.80 42.57
N PRO A 276 -11.78 -4.17 43.13
CA PRO A 276 -11.89 -3.79 44.52
C PRO A 276 -11.38 -2.36 44.73
N SER A 277 -12.29 -1.40 44.63
CA SER A 277 -12.16 -0.09 45.28
C SER A 277 -13.00 -0.06 46.57
N SER A 278 -12.35 -0.32 47.71
CA SER A 278 -12.82 0.23 48.99
C SER A 278 -11.64 0.50 49.94
N ALA A 279 -11.35 1.78 50.14
CA ALA A 279 -11.10 2.41 51.44
C ALA A 279 -10.41 3.78 51.27
N GLY A 280 -11.05 4.82 51.81
CA GLY A 280 -10.32 5.94 52.42
C GLY A 280 -10.49 7.34 51.80
N GLY A 281 -11.34 8.16 52.43
CA GLY A 281 -10.89 9.50 52.81
C GLY A 281 -11.45 10.74 52.08
N ARG A 282 -12.68 11.11 52.45
CA ARG A 282 -13.18 12.47 52.77
C ARG A 282 -12.47 13.71 52.18
N GLY A 283 -13.25 14.55 51.49
CA GLY A 283 -12.95 15.97 51.32
C GLY A 283 -13.94 16.71 50.41
N SER A 284 -14.88 17.43 51.01
CA SER A 284 -15.95 18.20 50.38
C SER A 284 -15.47 19.48 49.69
N ARG A 285 -16.09 19.84 48.54
CA ARG A 285 -16.76 21.14 48.31
C ARG A 285 -17.31 21.26 46.87
N GLN A 286 -18.51 21.84 46.81
CA GLN A 286 -19.31 22.19 45.62
C GLN A 286 -18.62 23.22 44.72
N GLY A 287 -18.91 23.17 43.40
CA GLY A 287 -18.64 24.29 42.51
C GLY A 287 -18.70 23.99 41.01
N ALA A 288 -19.91 24.00 40.45
CA ALA A 288 -20.32 24.49 39.11
C ALA A 288 -19.47 24.25 37.83
N ARG A 289 -20.17 23.71 36.81
CA ARG A 289 -20.17 24.08 35.38
C ARG A 289 -18.86 23.91 34.56
N ASN A 290 -18.85 22.90 33.68
CA ASN A 290 -19.00 23.09 32.21
C ASN A 290 -18.74 21.76 31.48
N GLY A 291 -19.75 21.28 30.75
CA GLY A 291 -19.68 20.08 29.92
C GLY A 291 -18.83 20.31 28.67
N ALA A 292 -17.56 19.91 28.75
CA ALA A 292 -16.69 19.81 27.59
C ALA A 292 -17.02 18.55 26.79
N ARG A 293 -17.39 18.78 25.53
CA ARG A 293 -17.70 17.80 24.50
C ARG A 293 -16.57 16.78 24.32
N GLY A 294 -16.83 15.53 24.68
CA GLY A 294 -15.98 14.39 24.35
C GLY A 294 -15.98 14.16 22.84
N ARG A 295 -14.84 14.45 22.20
CA ARG A 295 -14.56 14.08 20.81
C ARG A 295 -14.51 12.55 20.71
N ALA A 296 -15.50 11.96 20.05
CA ALA A 296 -15.44 10.55 19.63
C ALA A 296 -14.28 10.38 18.66
N ARG A 297 -13.21 9.70 19.12
CA ARG A 297 -12.08 9.26 18.31
C ARG A 297 -12.61 8.37 17.20
N GLY A 298 -12.33 8.73 15.95
CA GLY A 298 -12.48 7.82 14.82
C GLY A 298 -11.65 6.57 15.07
N GLU A 299 -12.23 5.43 14.77
CA GLU A 299 -11.56 4.14 14.74
C GLU A 299 -10.32 4.27 13.86
N ARG A 300 -9.16 4.29 14.51
CA ARG A 300 -7.89 4.05 13.85
C ARG A 300 -7.95 2.62 13.34
N LEU A 301 -7.88 2.44 12.02
CA LEU A 301 -7.33 1.22 11.44
C LEU A 301 -6.04 0.94 12.22
N ALA A 302 -6.05 -0.13 13.01
CA ALA A 302 -4.88 -0.54 13.75
C ALA A 302 -3.75 -0.74 12.73
N ALA A 303 -2.60 -0.12 12.99
CA ALA A 303 -1.37 -0.50 12.31
C ALA A 303 -1.21 -2.02 12.45
N PRO A 304 -0.67 -2.72 11.43
CA PRO A 304 -0.40 -4.15 11.57
C PRO A 304 0.41 -4.36 12.85
N GLN A 305 -0.14 -5.14 13.77
CA GLN A 305 0.57 -5.54 14.96
C GLN A 305 1.84 -6.26 14.48
N VAL A 306 3.00 -5.78 14.90
CA VAL A 306 4.28 -6.47 14.67
C VAL A 306 4.11 -7.85 15.31
N PRO A 307 4.13 -8.95 14.55
CA PRO A 307 3.82 -10.26 15.10
C PRO A 307 4.89 -10.67 16.13
N THR A 308 4.44 -11.43 17.12
CA THR A 308 4.95 -12.77 17.48
C THR A 308 6.30 -13.13 16.83
N VAL A 309 7.30 -13.54 17.60
CA VAL A 309 8.60 -13.99 17.06
C VAL A 309 8.36 -14.97 15.90
N VAL A 310 8.70 -14.55 14.68
CA VAL A 310 8.58 -15.35 13.46
C VAL A 310 9.94 -15.96 13.17
N GLU A 311 9.98 -17.29 13.12
CA GLU A 311 11.14 -18.05 12.69
C GLU A 311 11.04 -18.29 11.18
N TYR A 312 12.15 -18.12 10.45
CA TYR A 312 12.18 -18.32 9.00
C TYR A 312 13.10 -19.49 8.67
N GLU A 313 12.51 -20.59 8.20
CA GLU A 313 13.20 -21.81 7.77
C GLU A 313 13.26 -21.86 6.24
N VAL A 314 14.43 -22.18 5.68
CA VAL A 314 14.57 -22.43 4.23
C VAL A 314 14.21 -23.89 3.96
N VAL A 315 13.16 -24.11 3.16
CA VAL A 315 12.72 -25.44 2.71
C VAL A 315 13.39 -25.80 1.38
N LEU A 316 13.56 -24.82 0.49
CA LEU A 316 14.19 -24.96 -0.82
C LEU A 316 14.96 -23.68 -1.17
N GLY A 317 16.14 -23.83 -1.78
CA GLY A 317 16.92 -22.72 -2.33
C GLY A 317 17.59 -21.85 -1.29
N GLY A 318 17.48 -20.53 -1.45
CA GLY A 318 18.07 -19.53 -0.57
C GLY A 318 17.07 -18.92 0.41
N ARG A 319 17.57 -18.06 1.31
CA ARG A 319 16.70 -17.24 2.19
C ARG A 319 16.25 -15.94 1.51
N THR A 320 17.04 -15.43 0.57
CA THR A 320 16.83 -14.15 -0.09
C THR A 320 16.46 -14.34 -1.56
N VAL A 321 15.87 -13.32 -2.14
CA VAL A 321 15.65 -13.18 -3.59
C VAL A 321 16.39 -11.96 -4.10
N GLU A 322 16.80 -11.96 -5.36
CA GLU A 322 17.50 -10.83 -5.97
C GLU A 322 16.52 -10.00 -6.81
N GLU A 323 16.27 -8.75 -6.42
CA GLU A 323 15.49 -7.81 -7.23
C GLU A 323 16.43 -6.90 -8.04
N PRO A 324 16.10 -6.59 -9.31
CA PRO A 324 16.94 -5.73 -10.13
C PRO A 324 16.94 -4.30 -9.60
N LEU A 325 18.12 -3.68 -9.61
CA LEU A 325 18.30 -2.26 -9.38
C LEU A 325 18.09 -1.50 -10.70
N PRO A 326 17.33 -0.39 -10.70
CA PRO A 326 17.20 0.48 -11.87
C PRO A 326 18.54 1.05 -12.35
N VAL A 327 19.40 1.37 -11.38
CA VAL A 327 20.73 1.94 -11.61
C VAL A 327 21.75 1.00 -10.98
N PRO A 328 22.74 0.49 -11.73
CA PRO A 328 23.80 -0.34 -11.18
C PRO A 328 24.64 0.43 -10.14
N LEU A 329 24.96 -0.21 -9.02
CA LEU A 329 25.80 0.37 -7.97
C LEU A 329 27.24 -0.07 -8.15
N THR A 330 28.16 0.87 -8.36
CA THR A 330 29.60 0.60 -8.32
C THR A 330 30.12 0.77 -6.89
N THR A 331 30.75 -0.27 -6.35
CA THR A 331 31.34 -0.28 -5.01
C THR A 331 32.76 0.29 -5.01
N ASP A 332 33.31 0.55 -3.82
CA ASP A 332 34.69 1.07 -3.66
C ASP A 332 35.74 0.10 -4.22
N ALA A 333 35.41 -1.20 -4.25
CA ALA A 333 36.25 -2.25 -4.81
C ALA A 333 36.14 -2.37 -6.34
N GLY A 334 35.32 -1.55 -6.99
CA GLY A 334 35.04 -1.60 -8.43
C GLY A 334 34.08 -2.72 -8.85
N GLU A 335 33.49 -3.47 -7.91
CA GLU A 335 32.40 -4.42 -8.18
C GLU A 335 31.13 -3.64 -8.57
N VAL A 336 30.47 -4.06 -9.65
CA VAL A 336 29.18 -3.50 -10.10
C VAL A 336 28.05 -4.43 -9.68
N ARG A 337 27.14 -3.90 -8.86
CA ARG A 337 25.96 -4.62 -8.36
C ARG A 337 24.73 -4.21 -9.15
N HIS A 338 24.06 -5.19 -9.73
CA HIS A 338 22.84 -5.01 -10.52
C HIS A 338 21.56 -5.38 -9.75
N PHE A 339 21.71 -5.94 -8.55
CA PHE A 339 20.59 -6.48 -7.78
C PHE A 339 20.71 -6.12 -6.31
N VAL A 340 19.57 -6.09 -5.63
CA VAL A 340 19.47 -6.03 -4.17
C VAL A 340 19.01 -7.38 -3.62
N PRO A 341 19.72 -7.96 -2.64
CA PRO A 341 19.27 -9.16 -1.95
C PRO A 341 18.15 -8.81 -0.98
N LEU A 342 16.96 -9.36 -1.18
CA LEU A 342 15.80 -9.13 -0.33
C LEU A 342 15.47 -10.33 0.53
N ARG A 343 15.33 -10.06 1.83
CA ARG A 343 14.85 -11.02 2.82
C ARG A 343 13.34 -11.25 2.68
N PRO A 344 12.81 -12.38 3.19
CA PRO A 344 11.39 -12.74 3.09
C PRO A 344 10.44 -11.68 3.66
N GLU A 345 10.87 -11.01 4.73
CA GLU A 345 10.15 -9.93 5.41
C GLU A 345 10.37 -8.54 4.78
N GLY A 346 11.25 -8.44 3.79
CA GLY A 346 11.64 -7.19 3.15
C GLY A 346 10.60 -6.68 2.16
N PHE A 347 10.43 -5.36 2.11
CA PHE A 347 9.58 -4.71 1.13
C PHE A 347 10.35 -4.40 -0.15
N TRP A 348 9.65 -4.53 -1.29
CA TRP A 348 10.07 -4.02 -2.59
C TRP A 348 8.84 -3.58 -3.37
N GLN A 349 9.05 -2.72 -4.36
CA GLN A 349 7.98 -2.25 -5.22
C GLN A 349 7.31 -3.41 -5.94
N ILE A 350 5.98 -3.51 -5.81
CA ILE A 350 5.22 -4.67 -6.28
C ILE A 350 4.90 -4.60 -7.78
N HIS A 351 5.07 -3.45 -8.42
CA HIS A 351 4.91 -3.31 -9.86
C HIS A 351 6.29 -3.46 -10.53
N ARG A 352 6.38 -4.31 -11.56
CA ARG A 352 7.65 -4.65 -12.24
C ARG A 352 8.44 -3.48 -12.86
N HIS A 353 7.83 -2.31 -12.99
CA HIS A 353 8.42 -1.09 -13.57
C HIS A 353 8.42 0.07 -12.57
N ALA A 354 7.90 -0.13 -11.36
CA ALA A 354 7.86 0.91 -10.35
C ALA A 354 9.27 1.36 -9.92
N PRO A 355 10.26 0.46 -9.69
CA PRO A 355 11.62 0.88 -9.38
C PRO A 355 12.17 1.87 -10.42
N ASP A 356 12.10 1.51 -11.71
CA ASP A 356 12.62 2.33 -12.81
C ASP A 356 11.85 3.64 -12.96
N ALA A 357 10.51 3.59 -12.89
CA ALA A 357 9.68 4.77 -13.04
C ALA A 357 9.89 5.78 -11.90
N LEU A 358 9.98 5.29 -10.67
CA LEU A 358 10.21 6.12 -9.49
C LEU A 358 11.60 6.75 -9.51
N VAL A 359 12.65 5.95 -9.72
CA VAL A 359 14.03 6.46 -9.78
C VAL A 359 14.18 7.48 -10.91
N ARG A 360 13.66 7.20 -12.10
CA ARG A 360 13.69 8.15 -13.22
C ARG A 360 12.96 9.45 -12.88
N THR A 361 11.78 9.38 -12.27
CA THR A 361 11.02 10.58 -11.89
C THR A 361 11.80 11.43 -10.88
N VAL A 362 12.44 10.79 -9.90
CA VAL A 362 13.30 11.49 -8.92
C VAL A 362 14.53 12.11 -9.61
N ASP A 363 15.17 11.37 -10.51
CA ASP A 363 16.36 11.84 -11.24
C ASP A 363 16.06 13.05 -12.14
N GLU A 364 14.90 13.06 -12.81
CA GLU A 364 14.43 14.20 -13.62
C GLU A 364 14.12 15.45 -12.78
N MET A 365 13.66 15.27 -11.54
CA MET A 365 13.28 16.37 -10.64
C MET A 365 14.47 16.97 -9.88
N VAL A 366 15.40 16.13 -9.43
CA VAL A 366 16.40 16.53 -8.43
C VAL A 366 17.68 17.05 -9.08
N SER A 367 18.19 18.15 -8.56
CA SER A 367 19.48 18.70 -8.95
C SER A 367 20.58 18.19 -8.02
N LEU A 368 21.04 16.96 -8.25
CA LEU A 368 22.11 16.31 -7.48
C LEU A 368 23.34 16.09 -8.36
N GLY A 369 24.53 16.37 -7.82
CA GLY A 369 25.81 16.20 -8.51
C GLY A 369 26.79 15.34 -7.73
N ALA A 370 27.94 15.05 -8.35
CA ALA A 370 29.04 14.36 -7.69
C ALA A 370 29.48 15.12 -6.43
N GLY A 371 29.77 14.39 -5.34
CA GLY A 371 30.09 14.94 -4.03
C GLY A 371 28.88 15.47 -3.23
N GLY A 372 27.66 15.37 -3.78
CA GLY A 372 26.44 15.79 -3.08
C GLY A 372 26.10 14.93 -1.87
N SER A 373 25.18 15.42 -1.04
CA SER A 373 24.72 14.70 0.15
C SER A 373 23.20 14.46 0.15
N VAL A 374 22.80 13.20 0.38
CA VAL A 374 21.40 12.75 0.37
C VAL A 374 21.07 11.99 1.65
N ALA A 375 19.92 12.26 2.25
CA ALA A 375 19.31 11.36 3.23
C ALA A 375 18.06 10.71 2.63
N ASP A 376 18.05 9.38 2.57
CA ASP A 376 16.91 8.55 2.17
C ASP A 376 16.19 8.04 3.42
N LEU A 377 15.02 8.61 3.70
CA LEU A 377 14.17 8.30 4.85
C LEU A 377 13.11 7.28 4.45
N TYR A 378 12.89 6.28 5.33
CA TYR A 378 12.04 5.13 5.01
C TYR A 378 12.60 4.34 3.81
N ALA A 379 13.93 4.22 3.76
CA ALA A 379 14.68 3.75 2.60
C ALA A 379 14.37 2.31 2.18
N GLY A 380 13.70 1.52 3.02
CA GLY A 380 13.45 0.12 2.78
C GLY A 380 14.77 -0.64 2.56
N ALA A 381 14.89 -1.33 1.43
CA ALA A 381 16.10 -2.04 1.04
C ALA A 381 17.14 -1.18 0.29
N GLY A 382 16.87 0.12 0.12
CA GLY A 382 17.81 1.08 -0.48
C GLY A 382 17.60 1.35 -1.97
N LEU A 383 16.34 1.39 -2.46
CA LEU A 383 16.04 1.73 -3.85
C LEU A 383 16.60 3.11 -4.22
N PHE A 384 16.23 4.14 -3.45
CA PHE A 384 16.70 5.51 -3.70
C PHE A 384 18.11 5.73 -3.16
N SER A 385 18.50 5.08 -2.07
CA SER A 385 19.91 5.05 -1.63
C SER A 385 20.87 4.59 -2.73
N ALA A 386 20.51 3.61 -3.55
CA ALA A 386 21.35 3.13 -4.65
C ALA A 386 21.47 4.17 -5.77
N TRP A 387 20.35 4.81 -6.16
CA TRP A 387 20.35 5.95 -7.08
C TRP A 387 21.20 7.11 -6.56
N ALA A 388 21.02 7.49 -5.29
CA ALA A 388 21.78 8.57 -4.68
C ALA A 388 23.28 8.26 -4.66
N ALA A 389 23.66 7.04 -4.29
CA ALA A 389 25.06 6.63 -4.23
C ALA A 389 25.75 6.66 -5.61
N GLU A 390 25.04 6.26 -6.66
CA GLU A 390 25.53 6.40 -8.04
C GLU A 390 25.70 7.88 -8.40
N ARG A 391 24.68 8.70 -8.14
CA ARG A 391 24.66 10.10 -8.57
C ARG A 391 25.69 10.98 -7.85
N THR A 392 25.91 10.72 -6.56
CA THR A 392 26.91 11.45 -5.76
C THR A 392 28.32 10.92 -5.95
N GLY A 393 28.49 9.69 -6.41
CA GLY A 393 29.78 9.02 -6.53
C GLY A 393 30.49 8.82 -5.18
N ALA A 394 31.76 8.39 -5.25
CA ALA A 394 32.54 7.96 -4.08
C ALA A 394 32.87 9.09 -3.08
N GLU A 395 32.89 10.35 -3.53
CA GLU A 395 33.10 11.51 -2.63
C GLU A 395 31.79 12.05 -2.04
N GLY A 396 30.65 11.44 -2.39
CA GLY A 396 29.35 11.80 -1.88
C GLY A 396 29.09 11.34 -0.44
N ARG A 397 27.89 11.66 0.05
CA ARG A 397 27.41 11.14 1.34
C ARG A 397 25.92 10.78 1.27
N VAL A 398 25.61 9.50 1.44
CA VAL A 398 24.25 8.97 1.45
C VAL A 398 23.93 8.37 2.82
N VAL A 399 22.86 8.82 3.45
CA VAL A 399 22.33 8.24 4.70
C VAL A 399 21.05 7.49 4.38
N SER A 400 21.06 6.16 4.54
CA SER A 400 19.89 5.30 4.34
C SER A 400 19.26 4.95 5.69
N VAL A 401 18.01 5.36 5.93
CA VAL A 401 17.34 5.20 7.22
C VAL A 401 16.12 4.30 7.09
N GLU A 402 16.15 3.15 7.76
CA GLU A 402 15.05 2.17 7.73
C GLU A 402 14.83 1.48 9.09
N ALA A 403 13.59 1.46 9.59
CA ALA A 403 13.29 0.89 10.90
C ALA A 403 13.18 -0.65 10.88
N ALA A 404 12.71 -1.23 9.77
CA ALA A 404 12.47 -2.65 9.61
C ALA A 404 13.79 -3.44 9.62
N PRO A 405 13.93 -4.46 10.50
CA PRO A 405 15.15 -5.25 10.59
C PRO A 405 15.55 -5.93 9.27
N GLY A 406 14.60 -6.54 8.56
CA GLY A 406 14.87 -7.23 7.29
C GLY A 406 15.31 -6.30 6.18
N SER A 407 14.55 -5.24 5.93
CA SER A 407 14.89 -4.23 4.91
C SER A 407 16.24 -3.55 5.19
N SER A 408 16.49 -3.13 6.44
CA SER A 408 17.78 -2.53 6.82
C SER A 408 18.95 -3.53 6.72
N ALA A 409 18.73 -4.83 6.95
CA ALA A 409 19.77 -5.84 6.73
C ALA A 409 20.07 -6.04 5.24
N SER A 410 19.05 -6.00 4.38
CA SER A 410 19.21 -6.00 2.92
C SER A 410 19.97 -4.78 2.40
N ALA A 411 19.65 -3.58 2.90
CA ALA A 411 20.40 -2.37 2.57
C ALA A 411 21.87 -2.46 3.03
N ARG A 412 22.13 -2.92 4.26
CA ARG A 412 23.52 -3.12 4.75
C ARG A 412 24.32 -4.07 3.87
N GLU A 413 23.70 -5.15 3.41
CA GLU A 413 24.33 -6.11 2.53
C GLU A 413 24.63 -5.51 1.16
N LEU A 414 23.69 -4.75 0.59
CA LEU A 414 23.86 -4.04 -0.67
C LEU A 414 24.99 -3.01 -0.63
N PHE A 415 25.14 -2.28 0.48
CA PHE A 415 26.11 -1.19 0.62
C PHE A 415 27.37 -1.54 1.43
N ALA A 416 27.62 -2.83 1.69
CA ALA A 416 28.71 -3.29 2.56
C ALA A 416 30.11 -2.81 2.13
N THR A 417 30.29 -2.53 0.84
CA THR A 417 31.56 -2.09 0.22
C THR A 417 31.44 -0.70 -0.42
N SER A 418 30.48 0.11 0.02
CA SER A 418 30.25 1.48 -0.45
C SER A 418 30.42 2.47 0.71
N SER A 419 31.63 3.02 0.88
CA SER A 419 31.95 3.89 2.02
C SER A 419 31.17 5.20 2.04
N GLN A 420 30.69 5.69 0.89
CA GLN A 420 29.81 6.86 0.85
C GLN A 420 28.41 6.62 1.46
N VAL A 421 28.00 5.37 1.69
CA VAL A 421 26.65 5.04 2.17
C VAL A 421 26.66 4.56 3.61
N SER A 422 25.99 5.29 4.50
CA SER A 422 25.74 4.86 5.88
C SER A 422 24.32 4.34 6.04
N VAL A 423 24.17 3.09 6.49
CA VAL A 423 22.85 2.45 6.72
C VAL A 423 22.48 2.45 8.20
N GLU A 424 21.45 3.21 8.56
CA GLU A 424 20.96 3.37 9.92
C GLU A 424 19.64 2.60 10.13
N ARG A 425 19.62 1.67 11.11
CA ARG A 425 18.36 1.04 11.54
C ARG A 425 17.72 1.85 12.65
N ALA A 426 16.88 2.80 12.27
CA ALA A 426 16.21 3.69 13.21
C ALA A 426 14.81 4.09 12.70
N ALA A 427 13.95 4.49 13.64
CA ALA A 427 12.77 5.27 13.29
C ALA A 427 13.23 6.66 12.83
N VAL A 428 12.64 7.18 11.76
CA VAL A 428 13.01 8.47 11.15
C VAL A 428 13.01 9.61 12.16
N GLU A 429 12.07 9.60 13.12
CA GLU A 429 11.96 10.63 14.15
C GLU A 429 13.15 10.69 15.12
N ARG A 430 14.05 9.70 15.11
CA ARG A 430 15.26 9.63 15.94
C ARG A 430 16.50 10.18 15.25
N VAL A 431 16.45 10.37 13.93
CA VAL A 431 17.61 10.83 13.14
C VAL A 431 17.43 12.25 12.61
N LEU A 432 16.30 12.91 12.89
CA LEU A 432 16.00 14.25 12.36
C LEU A 432 17.11 15.28 12.64
N ASP A 433 17.74 15.21 13.81
CA ASP A 433 18.80 16.14 14.21
C ASP A 433 20.11 15.92 13.43
N SER A 434 20.34 14.72 12.88
CA SER A 434 21.52 14.42 12.05
C SER A 434 21.33 14.74 10.57
N LEU A 435 20.14 15.21 10.17
CA LEU A 435 19.82 15.56 8.78
C LEU A 435 20.35 16.93 8.36
N CYS A 436 20.79 17.76 9.30
CA CYS A 436 21.37 19.07 9.00
C CYS A 436 22.55 18.94 8.02
N GLY A 437 22.56 19.77 6.97
CA GLY A 437 23.66 19.85 6.00
C GLY A 437 23.58 18.87 4.82
N HIS A 438 22.49 18.11 4.66
CA HIS A 438 22.25 17.36 3.41
C HIS A 438 21.69 18.29 2.33
N ASP A 439 22.10 18.07 1.08
CA ASP A 439 21.53 18.81 -0.07
C ASP A 439 20.09 18.38 -0.32
N VAL A 440 19.84 17.07 -0.27
CA VAL A 440 18.54 16.46 -0.59
C VAL A 440 18.09 15.57 0.56
N VAL A 441 16.81 15.69 0.94
CA VAL A 441 16.16 14.68 1.77
C VAL A 441 15.02 14.04 0.98
N LEU A 442 15.12 12.74 0.74
CA LEU A 442 14.09 11.94 0.10
C LEU A 442 13.31 11.17 1.17
N LEU A 443 12.00 11.06 1.01
CA LEU A 443 11.15 10.26 1.88
C LEU A 443 10.05 9.52 1.11
N ASP A 444 9.91 8.23 1.41
CA ASP A 444 8.80 7.37 0.97
C ASP A 444 8.03 6.81 2.20
N PRO A 445 7.28 7.67 2.91
CA PRO A 445 6.65 7.28 4.16
C PRO A 445 5.49 6.29 3.96
N PRO A 446 5.09 5.56 5.03
CA PRO A 446 3.91 4.70 4.97
C PRO A 446 2.63 5.50 4.67
N ARG A 447 1.53 4.81 4.36
CA ARG A 447 0.19 5.40 4.07
C ARG A 447 -0.34 6.39 5.12
N ALA A 448 0.22 6.44 6.32
CA ALA A 448 -0.14 7.43 7.32
C ALA A 448 0.40 8.84 7.02
N GLY A 449 1.42 8.94 6.16
CA GLY A 449 2.26 10.12 5.93
C GLY A 449 3.49 10.16 6.83
N ALA A 450 4.36 11.14 6.58
CA ALA A 450 5.52 11.44 7.42
C ALA A 450 5.09 12.09 8.74
N GLY A 451 4.02 12.90 8.69
CA GLY A 451 3.43 13.53 9.85
C GLY A 451 4.24 14.71 10.42
N LYS A 452 3.56 15.48 11.28
CA LYS A 452 4.03 16.81 11.74
C LYS A 452 5.43 16.84 12.34
N LYS A 453 5.82 15.81 13.10
CA LYS A 453 7.14 15.77 13.75
C LYS A 453 8.25 15.67 12.70
N VAL A 454 8.09 14.81 11.70
CA VAL A 454 9.06 14.64 10.62
C VAL A 454 9.10 15.91 9.78
N ILE A 455 7.94 16.44 9.35
CA ILE A 455 7.89 17.69 8.57
C ILE A 455 8.55 18.86 9.31
N ALA A 456 8.32 19.01 10.62
CA ALA A 456 9.01 20.01 11.43
C ALA A 456 10.52 19.78 11.52
N GLY A 457 10.96 18.52 11.60
CA GLY A 457 12.39 18.16 11.60
C GLY A 457 13.06 18.46 10.26
N LEU A 458 12.41 18.18 9.13
CA LEU A 458 12.92 18.51 7.80
C LEU A 458 13.10 20.02 7.62
N ASP A 459 12.12 20.80 8.11
CA ASP A 459 12.17 22.26 8.07
C ASP A 459 13.33 22.85 8.89
N VAL A 460 13.63 22.24 10.05
CA VAL A 460 14.79 22.60 10.89
C VAL A 460 16.11 22.16 10.25
N ALA A 461 16.16 20.95 9.68
CA ALA A 461 17.34 20.43 9.00
C ALA A 461 17.72 21.26 7.77
N GLY A 462 16.72 21.89 7.13
CA GLY A 462 16.89 22.88 6.06
C GLY A 462 17.65 22.37 4.82
N PRO A 463 17.32 21.21 4.25
CA PRO A 463 17.94 20.77 2.99
C PRO A 463 17.61 21.74 1.85
N ARG A 464 18.32 21.64 0.74
CA ARG A 464 18.01 22.46 -0.46
C ARG A 464 16.75 21.96 -1.16
N GLN A 465 16.59 20.63 -1.19
CA GLN A 465 15.47 19.96 -1.85
C GLN A 465 14.87 18.86 -0.95
N ILE A 466 13.55 18.74 -0.93
CA ILE A 466 12.83 17.63 -0.31
C ILE A 466 12.07 16.88 -1.41
N VAL A 467 12.31 15.57 -1.52
CA VAL A 467 11.58 14.69 -2.45
C VAL A 467 10.61 13.83 -1.66
N TYR A 468 9.31 13.98 -1.91
CA TYR A 468 8.27 13.24 -1.22
C TYR A 468 7.61 12.26 -2.20
N VAL A 469 7.78 10.96 -1.95
CA VAL A 469 7.09 9.88 -2.67
C VAL A 469 5.88 9.43 -1.84
N SER A 470 4.72 9.19 -2.47
CA SER A 470 3.52 8.79 -1.73
C SER A 470 2.50 8.01 -2.53
N CYS A 471 2.04 6.90 -1.95
CA CYS A 471 0.91 6.12 -2.45
C CYS A 471 -0.46 6.55 -1.90
N GLU A 472 -0.51 7.57 -1.03
CA GLU A 472 -1.71 8.02 -0.32
C GLU A 472 -1.90 9.55 -0.43
N PRO A 473 -2.73 10.02 -1.39
CA PRO A 473 -2.94 11.45 -1.64
C PRO A 473 -3.43 12.25 -0.43
N ALA A 474 -4.20 11.64 0.48
CA ALA A 474 -4.74 12.35 1.63
C ALA A 474 -3.69 12.61 2.71
N SER A 475 -2.73 11.69 2.93
CA SER A 475 -1.60 11.96 3.82
C SER A 475 -0.64 12.95 3.19
N PHE A 476 -0.31 12.77 1.91
CA PHE A 476 0.54 13.70 1.17
C PHE A 476 -0.01 15.13 1.23
N ALA A 477 -1.30 15.35 0.94
CA ALA A 477 -1.91 16.67 0.98
C ALA A 477 -1.82 17.35 2.36
N ARG A 478 -1.88 16.59 3.47
CA ARG A 478 -1.72 17.15 4.83
C ARG A 478 -0.29 17.57 5.10
N ASP A 479 0.67 16.75 4.71
CA ASP A 479 2.09 16.99 4.97
C ASP A 479 2.63 18.09 4.04
N ALA A 480 2.22 18.10 2.76
CA ALA A 480 2.49 19.17 1.81
C ALA A 480 1.97 20.52 2.30
N LYS A 481 0.76 20.57 2.88
CA LYS A 481 0.23 21.79 3.50
C LYS A 481 1.11 22.32 4.64
N ASP A 482 1.65 21.42 5.47
CA ASP A 482 2.55 21.80 6.57
C ASP A 482 3.89 22.34 6.02
N LEU A 483 4.45 21.70 4.98
CA LEU A 483 5.62 22.22 4.25
C LEU A 483 5.38 23.62 3.65
N LEU A 484 4.27 23.80 2.92
CA LEU A 484 3.92 25.09 2.31
C LEU A 484 3.74 26.19 3.37
N ALA A 485 3.11 25.86 4.51
CA ALA A 485 2.95 26.80 5.63
C ALA A 485 4.28 27.23 6.27
N ARG A 486 5.36 26.48 6.03
CA ARG A 486 6.73 26.76 6.49
C ARG A 486 7.59 27.45 5.44
N GLY A 487 6.99 27.85 4.32
CA GLY A 487 7.65 28.60 3.25
C GLY A 487 8.35 27.73 2.21
N TRP A 488 8.18 26.40 2.24
CA TRP A 488 8.58 25.55 1.12
C TRP A 488 7.63 25.78 -0.06
N ARG A 489 8.14 25.68 -1.28
CA ARG A 489 7.37 25.73 -2.52
C ARG A 489 7.30 24.33 -3.13
N LEU A 490 6.12 23.89 -3.54
CA LEU A 490 5.98 22.71 -4.40
C LEU A 490 6.49 23.08 -5.80
N ALA A 491 7.70 22.63 -6.10
CA ALA A 491 8.44 23.00 -7.31
C ALA A 491 8.13 22.07 -8.49
N ASP A 492 7.83 20.81 -8.19
CA ASP A 492 7.41 19.86 -9.21
C ASP A 492 6.54 18.74 -8.63
N LEU A 493 5.73 18.12 -9.47
CA LEU A 493 4.80 17.07 -9.08
C LEU A 493 4.43 16.18 -10.27
N GLN A 494 4.66 14.88 -10.12
CA GLN A 494 4.20 13.87 -11.06
C GLN A 494 3.36 12.81 -10.33
N VAL A 495 2.33 12.28 -11.01
CA VAL A 495 1.48 11.20 -10.50
C VAL A 495 1.58 10.01 -11.46
N LEU A 496 1.82 8.82 -10.93
CA LEU A 496 2.08 7.59 -11.69
C LEU A 496 0.98 6.56 -11.40
N ASP A 497 0.57 5.84 -12.45
CA ASP A 497 -0.36 4.72 -12.37
C ASP A 497 0.39 3.41 -12.06
N LEU A 498 0.99 3.31 -10.87
CA LEU A 498 1.67 2.08 -10.43
C LEU A 498 0.72 0.94 -10.05
N TYR A 499 -0.60 1.18 -10.09
CA TYR A 499 -1.59 0.18 -9.71
C TYR A 499 -2.82 0.22 -10.64
N PRO A 500 -2.64 -0.08 -11.94
CA PRO A 500 -3.76 -0.14 -12.87
C PRO A 500 -4.84 -1.13 -12.41
N ASN A 501 -6.09 -0.88 -12.79
CA ASN A 501 -7.28 -1.60 -12.33
C ASN A 501 -7.60 -1.47 -10.83
N THR A 502 -6.86 -0.63 -10.09
CA THR A 502 -7.17 -0.25 -8.70
C THR A 502 -7.35 1.26 -8.59
N HIS A 503 -7.86 1.73 -7.45
CA HIS A 503 -7.94 3.17 -7.15
C HIS A 503 -6.62 3.78 -6.67
N HIS A 504 -5.60 2.96 -6.40
CA HIS A 504 -4.30 3.44 -5.91
C HIS A 504 -3.53 4.16 -7.02
N MET A 505 -2.71 5.12 -6.61
CA MET A 505 -1.83 5.92 -7.46
C MET A 505 -0.61 6.31 -6.62
N GLU A 506 0.49 6.60 -7.29
CA GLU A 506 1.73 7.05 -6.66
C GLU A 506 2.01 8.50 -7.06
N SER A 507 2.53 9.32 -6.17
CA SER A 507 2.96 10.69 -6.50
C SER A 507 4.39 10.93 -6.06
N VAL A 508 5.16 11.63 -6.88
CA VAL A 508 6.50 12.12 -6.55
C VAL A 508 6.45 13.64 -6.62
N ALA A 509 6.83 14.29 -5.52
CA ALA A 509 6.77 15.73 -5.36
C ALA A 509 8.14 16.29 -4.95
N LEU A 510 8.55 17.38 -5.59
CA LEU A 510 9.75 18.12 -5.23
C LEU A 510 9.36 19.41 -4.51
N PHE A 511 9.91 19.61 -3.32
CA PHE A 511 9.81 20.87 -2.59
C PHE A 511 11.17 21.56 -2.49
N GLU A 512 11.17 22.87 -2.69
CA GLU A 512 12.36 23.72 -2.64
C GLU A 512 12.07 24.97 -1.81
N ARG A 513 13.13 25.68 -1.42
CA ARG A 513 13.04 27.00 -0.80
C ARG A 513 13.47 28.11 -1.75
#